data_AF-A0A925DXH8-F1
#
_entry.id   AF-A0A925DXH8-F1
#
_cell.length_a   1.000
_cell.length_b   1.000
_cell.length_c   1.000
_cell.angle_alpha   90.00
_cell.angle_beta   90.00
_cell.angle_gamma   90.00
#
_symmetry.space_group_name_H-M   'P 1'
#
loop_
_entity.id
_entity.type
_entity.pdbx_description
1 polymer ?
#
loop_
_entity_poly.entity_id
_entity_poly.type
_entity_poly.pdbx_seq_one_letter_code
_entity_poly.pdbx_strand_id
1 'polypeptide(L)'
;MTKTKNINPQSPLVVSGYILFALLIIAVLLDTIPRGIMLFDPRVLHYNVALFMVALIVGSLLPVFLAYVIGGHSVKSRSKLSHHFNGMLFGLLALWVMSIFTVIVTIPSEYFATSLTARVILVNSLPIIVVTIIASILAIAHARSRQAKRDILEYKPYSILLIGSIILLPVWSLVNNIFMQSVGIYSFLPLIIMVVLGVVSYATLRNSKLNVFTKITWSAVSVSVAYAAVFVLSPFITSLSLYINERPSAEFMAIESNTVWVGALIVWIIIWRAQAKSLSKK
;
A
#
# COMPACT_ATOMS: atom_id res chain seq x y z
N MET A 1 -21.75 -22.71 -28.78
CA MET A 1 -21.27 -22.76 -27.37
C MET A 1 -19.97 -21.99 -27.24
N THR A 2 -20.02 -20.72 -26.86
CA THR A 2 -18.83 -19.93 -26.53
C THR A 2 -18.24 -20.46 -25.22
N LYS A 3 -17.06 -21.11 -25.29
CA LYS A 3 -16.29 -21.51 -24.10
C LYS A 3 -16.01 -20.25 -23.28
N THR A 4 -16.79 -20.00 -22.24
CA THR A 4 -16.48 -18.95 -21.26
C THR A 4 -15.15 -19.33 -20.59
N LYS A 5 -14.07 -18.68 -21.02
CA LYS A 5 -12.74 -18.79 -20.42
C LYS A 5 -12.90 -18.56 -18.91
N ASN A 6 -12.65 -19.58 -18.10
CA ASN A 6 -12.57 -19.42 -16.65
C ASN A 6 -11.33 -18.58 -16.36
N ILE A 7 -11.55 -17.31 -16.04
CA ILE A 7 -10.48 -16.38 -15.65
C ILE A 7 -10.08 -16.79 -14.24
N ASN A 8 -8.80 -17.16 -14.06
CA ASN A 8 -8.28 -17.48 -12.73
C ASN A 8 -8.40 -16.23 -11.83
N PRO A 9 -9.00 -16.33 -10.63
CA PRO A 9 -9.20 -15.19 -9.75
C PRO A 9 -7.91 -14.55 -9.25
N GLN A 10 -6.77 -15.22 -9.38
CA GLN A 10 -5.46 -14.67 -9.03
C GLN A 10 -4.94 -13.66 -10.08
N SER A 11 -5.36 -13.82 -11.35
CA SER A 11 -4.78 -13.09 -12.48
C SER A 11 -5.04 -11.58 -12.44
N PRO A 12 -6.26 -11.07 -12.13
CA PRO A 12 -6.49 -9.64 -12.14
C PRO A 12 -5.61 -8.92 -11.11
N LEU A 13 -5.49 -9.46 -9.89
CA LEU A 13 -4.64 -8.89 -8.84
C LEU A 13 -3.15 -8.85 -9.23
N VAL A 14 -2.64 -9.91 -9.87
CA VAL A 14 -1.23 -9.95 -10.30
C VAL A 14 -0.94 -8.91 -11.37
N VAL A 15 -1.81 -8.80 -12.39
CA VAL A 15 -1.64 -7.82 -13.46
C VAL A 15 -1.75 -6.40 -12.90
N SER A 16 -2.76 -6.12 -12.09
CA SER A 16 -2.90 -4.79 -11.48
C SER A 16 -1.75 -4.46 -10.55
N GLY A 17 -1.24 -5.45 -9.80
CA GLY A 17 -0.10 -5.28 -8.90
C GLY A 17 1.17 -4.87 -9.65
N TYR A 18 1.46 -5.48 -10.80
CA TYR A 18 2.60 -5.07 -11.62
C TYR A 18 2.46 -3.66 -12.19
N ILE A 19 1.25 -3.31 -12.65
CA ILE A 19 0.98 -1.95 -13.16
C ILE A 19 1.18 -0.93 -12.04
N LEU A 20 0.60 -1.15 -10.86
CA LEU A 20 0.75 -0.26 -9.71
C LEU A 20 2.20 -0.16 -9.24
N PHE A 21 2.96 -1.26 -9.25
CA PHE A 21 4.37 -1.25 -8.88
C PHE A 21 5.23 -0.50 -9.89
N ALA A 22 4.99 -0.67 -11.20
CA ALA A 22 5.68 0.10 -12.23
C ALA A 22 5.38 1.60 -12.10
N LEU A 23 4.12 1.96 -11.87
CA LEU A 23 3.72 3.34 -11.60
C LEU A 23 4.35 3.88 -10.32
N LEU A 24 4.50 3.06 -9.28
CA LEU A 24 5.20 3.46 -8.05
C LEU A 24 6.67 3.83 -8.33
N ILE A 25 7.39 3.02 -9.10
CA ILE A 25 8.78 3.31 -9.50
C ILE A 25 8.84 4.65 -10.22
N ILE A 26 7.96 4.86 -11.21
CA ILE A 26 7.90 6.12 -11.98
C ILE A 26 7.60 7.29 -11.05
N ALA A 27 6.63 7.16 -10.14
CA ALA A 27 6.26 8.22 -9.21
C ALA A 27 7.40 8.57 -8.25
N VAL A 28 8.11 7.58 -7.71
CA VAL A 28 9.28 7.79 -6.84
C VAL A 28 10.42 8.48 -7.59
N LEU A 29 10.67 8.11 -8.85
CA LEU A 29 11.67 8.79 -9.68
C LEU A 29 11.29 10.24 -9.95
N LEU A 30 10.02 10.51 -10.28
CA LEU A 30 9.54 11.87 -10.52
C LEU A 30 9.60 12.75 -9.26
N ASP A 31 9.32 12.21 -8.08
CA ASP A 31 9.46 12.96 -6.81
C ASP A 31 10.93 13.22 -6.43
N THR A 32 11.84 12.34 -6.84
CA THR A 32 13.28 12.47 -6.50
C THR A 32 14.08 13.34 -7.47
N ILE A 33 13.71 13.41 -8.76
CA ILE A 33 14.43 14.21 -9.76
C ILE A 33 14.55 15.70 -9.39
N PRO A 34 13.47 16.43 -9.00
CA PRO A 34 13.58 17.84 -8.62
C PRO A 34 14.51 18.06 -7.43
N ARG A 35 14.54 17.11 -6.49
CA ARG A 35 15.42 17.16 -5.31
C ARG A 35 16.88 16.90 -5.67
N GLY A 36 17.12 16.11 -6.72
CA GLY A 36 18.47 15.86 -7.26
C GLY A 36 19.16 17.09 -7.82
N ILE A 37 18.39 18.14 -8.20
CA ILE A 37 18.97 19.42 -8.65
C ILE A 37 19.81 20.06 -7.55
N MET A 38 19.51 19.80 -6.27
CA MET A 38 20.29 20.29 -5.11
C MET A 38 21.72 19.73 -5.07
N LEU A 39 22.04 18.66 -5.81
CA LEU A 39 23.40 18.15 -5.94
C LEU A 39 24.31 19.08 -6.77
N PHE A 40 23.72 19.99 -7.55
CA PHE A 40 24.46 20.94 -8.37
C PHE A 40 24.57 22.33 -7.71
N ASP A 41 23.96 22.53 -6.54
CA ASP A 41 24.09 23.77 -5.78
C ASP A 41 25.35 23.72 -4.89
N PRO A 42 26.32 24.64 -5.07
CA PRO A 42 27.54 24.65 -4.27
C PRO A 42 27.32 24.98 -2.78
N ARG A 43 26.13 25.45 -2.39
CA ARG A 43 25.81 25.85 -1.00
C ARG A 43 25.29 24.69 -0.15
N VAL A 44 25.08 23.52 -0.75
CA VAL A 44 24.46 22.38 -0.08
C VAL A 44 25.51 21.30 0.24
N LEU A 45 25.35 20.63 1.38
CA LEU A 45 26.14 19.45 1.71
C LEU A 45 25.71 18.27 0.82
N HIS A 46 26.40 18.07 -0.31
CA HIS A 46 26.04 17.07 -1.33
C HIS A 46 25.88 15.66 -0.78
N TYR A 47 26.72 15.28 0.20
CA TYR A 47 26.60 13.99 0.88
C TYR A 47 25.23 13.78 1.54
N ASN A 48 24.69 14.82 2.21
CA ASN A 48 23.39 14.75 2.86
C ASN A 48 22.25 14.64 1.83
N VAL A 49 22.37 15.34 0.70
CA VAL A 49 21.39 15.27 -0.40
C VAL A 49 21.36 13.87 -1.01
N ALA A 50 22.54 13.30 -1.31
CA ALA A 50 22.65 11.95 -1.85
C ALA A 50 22.07 10.90 -0.89
N LEU A 51 22.41 10.98 0.40
CA LEU A 51 21.90 10.08 1.43
C LEU A 51 20.38 10.21 1.60
N PHE A 52 19.86 11.44 1.55
CA PHE A 52 18.42 11.72 1.59
C PHE A 52 17.67 11.11 0.39
N MET A 53 18.19 11.28 -0.82
CA MET A 53 17.59 10.69 -2.03
C MET A 53 17.58 9.16 -1.98
N VAL A 54 18.70 8.55 -1.60
CA VAL A 54 18.78 7.09 -1.47
C VAL A 54 17.80 6.60 -0.40
N ALA A 55 17.74 7.27 0.75
CA ALA A 55 16.82 6.90 1.83
C ALA A 55 15.34 6.97 1.38
N LEU A 56 14.96 7.96 0.57
CA LEU A 56 13.59 8.09 0.04
C LEU A 56 13.26 6.99 -0.96
N ILE A 57 14.15 6.72 -1.92
CA ILE A 57 13.92 5.67 -2.93
C ILE A 57 13.83 4.31 -2.26
N VAL A 58 14.80 4.01 -1.39
CA VAL A 58 14.87 2.74 -0.65
C VAL A 58 13.67 2.62 0.30
N GLY A 59 13.35 3.68 1.05
CA GLY A 59 12.20 3.71 1.95
C GLY A 59 10.86 3.47 1.25
N SER A 60 10.70 4.01 0.03
CA SER A 60 9.44 3.92 -0.71
C SER A 60 9.25 2.59 -1.44
N LEU A 61 10.34 1.98 -1.95
CA LEU A 61 10.26 0.81 -2.83
C LEU A 61 10.62 -0.51 -2.12
N LEU A 62 11.64 -0.48 -1.25
CA LEU A 62 12.24 -1.70 -0.72
C LEU A 62 11.28 -2.53 0.16
N PRO A 63 10.44 -1.95 1.05
CA PRO A 63 9.50 -2.74 1.85
C PRO A 63 8.56 -3.59 1.00
N VAL A 64 7.97 -3.00 -0.04
CA VAL A 64 7.02 -3.67 -0.93
C VAL A 64 7.74 -4.75 -1.76
N PHE A 65 8.92 -4.44 -2.28
CA PHE A 65 9.72 -5.38 -3.07
C PHE A 65 10.16 -6.60 -2.24
N LEU A 66 10.72 -6.37 -1.05
CA LEU A 66 11.16 -7.45 -0.16
C LEU A 66 9.99 -8.35 0.24
N ALA A 67 8.87 -7.75 0.65
CA ALA A 67 7.68 -8.51 1.01
C ALA A 67 7.14 -9.30 -0.19
N TYR A 68 7.15 -8.74 -1.40
CA TYR A 68 6.78 -9.45 -2.62
C TYR A 68 7.66 -10.68 -2.86
N VAL A 69 8.98 -10.53 -2.76
CA VAL A 69 9.94 -11.65 -2.95
C VAL A 69 9.75 -12.72 -1.87
N ILE A 70 9.64 -12.32 -0.60
CA ILE A 70 9.42 -13.21 0.54
C ILE A 70 8.09 -13.97 0.38
N GLY A 71 7.01 -13.26 0.06
CA GLY A 71 5.69 -13.81 -0.16
C GLY A 71 5.64 -14.80 -1.33
N GLY A 72 6.36 -14.49 -2.42
CA GLY A 72 6.50 -15.38 -3.57
C GLY A 72 7.17 -16.72 -3.21
N HIS A 73 8.18 -16.71 -2.33
CA HIS A 73 8.86 -17.92 -1.87
C HIS A 73 8.12 -18.66 -0.75
N SER A 74 7.08 -18.07 -0.16
CA SER A 74 6.33 -18.67 0.95
C SER A 74 5.44 -19.86 0.56
N VAL A 75 5.19 -20.08 -0.74
CA VAL A 75 4.28 -21.11 -1.24
C VAL A 75 5.04 -22.22 -1.96
N LYS A 76 4.64 -23.48 -1.73
CA LYS A 76 5.20 -24.69 -2.35
C LYS A 76 4.42 -25.12 -3.59
N SER A 77 3.62 -24.22 -4.17
CA SER A 77 2.86 -24.47 -5.38
C SER A 77 3.80 -24.69 -6.57
N ARG A 78 3.35 -25.39 -7.61
CA ARG A 78 4.08 -25.44 -8.90
C ARG A 78 3.67 -24.31 -9.84
N SER A 79 2.61 -23.58 -9.52
CA SER A 79 2.06 -22.54 -10.38
C SER A 79 2.77 -21.21 -10.17
N LYS A 80 3.46 -20.70 -11.20
CA LYS A 80 4.05 -19.35 -11.20
C LYS A 80 3.05 -18.27 -10.80
N LEU A 81 1.80 -18.38 -11.26
CA LEU A 81 0.76 -17.42 -10.92
C LEU A 81 0.45 -17.39 -9.41
N SER A 82 0.49 -18.53 -8.74
CA SER A 82 0.28 -18.61 -7.28
C SER A 82 1.42 -17.95 -6.50
N HIS A 83 2.67 -18.09 -6.97
CA HIS A 83 3.82 -17.38 -6.40
C HIS A 83 3.66 -15.86 -6.55
N HIS A 84 3.37 -15.39 -7.77
CA HIS A 84 3.18 -13.95 -8.01
C HIS A 84 1.99 -13.38 -7.23
N PHE A 85 0.90 -14.14 -7.14
CA PHE A 85 -0.28 -13.75 -6.36
C PHE A 85 0.03 -13.60 -4.87
N ASN A 86 0.71 -14.58 -4.27
CA ASN A 86 1.13 -14.48 -2.88
C ASN A 86 2.15 -13.36 -2.67
N GLY A 87 3.08 -13.16 -3.60
CA GLY A 87 3.97 -12.00 -3.57
C GLY A 87 3.20 -10.69 -3.55
N MET A 88 2.20 -10.52 -4.42
CA MET A 88 1.38 -9.30 -4.44
C MET A 88 0.63 -9.07 -3.13
N LEU A 89 0.11 -10.14 -2.53
CA LEU A 89 -0.57 -10.06 -1.25
C LEU A 89 0.39 -9.58 -0.14
N PHE A 90 1.58 -10.15 -0.04
CA PHE A 90 2.60 -9.66 0.89
C PHE A 90 3.02 -8.22 0.61
N GLY A 91 3.12 -7.81 -0.66
CA GLY A 91 3.37 -6.42 -1.04
C GLY A 91 2.27 -5.46 -0.56
N LEU A 92 1.00 -5.85 -0.68
CA LEU A 92 -0.13 -5.07 -0.14
C LEU A 92 -0.09 -4.99 1.39
N LEU A 93 0.23 -6.10 2.07
CA LEU A 93 0.41 -6.09 3.52
C LEU A 93 1.56 -5.16 3.94
N ALA A 94 2.66 -5.17 3.18
CA ALA A 94 3.82 -4.31 3.43
C ALA A 94 3.47 -2.83 3.39
N LEU A 95 2.61 -2.39 2.45
CA LEU A 95 2.13 -1.02 2.41
C LEU A 95 1.45 -0.62 3.73
N TRP A 96 0.58 -1.47 4.27
CA TRP A 96 -0.10 -1.18 5.53
C TRP A 96 0.85 -1.14 6.72
N VAL A 97 1.70 -2.16 6.86
CA VAL A 97 2.67 -2.25 7.95
C VAL A 97 3.64 -1.07 7.88
N MET A 98 4.15 -0.74 6.70
CA MET A 98 5.03 0.40 6.50
C MET A 98 4.38 1.68 6.98
N SER A 99 3.15 1.97 6.53
CA SER A 99 2.44 3.21 6.89
C SER A 99 2.13 3.31 8.38
N ILE A 100 1.76 2.20 9.04
CA ILE A 100 1.56 2.17 10.51
C ILE A 100 2.85 2.58 11.23
N PHE A 101 3.98 1.98 10.85
CA PHE A 101 5.26 2.26 11.51
C PHE A 101 5.82 3.63 11.16
N THR A 102 5.61 4.13 9.95
CA THR A 102 5.93 5.51 9.58
C THR A 102 5.19 6.48 10.50
N VAL A 103 3.88 6.30 10.70
CA VAL A 103 3.07 7.15 11.59
C VAL A 103 3.60 7.13 13.03
N ILE A 104 3.89 5.93 13.56
CA ILE A 104 4.42 5.78 14.94
C ILE A 104 5.77 6.49 15.12
N VAL A 105 6.67 6.42 14.13
CA VAL A 105 8.00 7.06 14.21
C VAL A 105 7.93 8.58 14.06
N THR A 106 6.95 9.13 13.34
CA THR A 106 6.80 10.59 13.19
C THR A 106 6.35 11.31 14.46
N ILE A 107 5.68 10.62 15.39
CA ILE A 107 5.07 11.20 16.61
C ILE A 107 6.10 11.59 17.69
N PRO A 108 7.14 10.81 18.02
CA PRO A 108 8.18 11.24 18.96
C PRO A 108 9.16 12.25 18.33
N SER A 109 8.66 13.23 17.56
CA SER A 109 9.48 14.27 16.93
C SER A 109 10.28 15.11 17.94
N GLU A 110 9.79 15.18 19.18
CA GLU A 110 10.42 15.90 20.29
C GLU A 110 11.71 15.21 20.78
N TYR A 111 11.79 13.88 20.71
CA TYR A 111 12.95 13.12 21.17
C TYR A 111 14.08 13.04 20.13
N PHE A 112 13.78 13.31 18.85
CA PHE A 112 14.74 13.30 17.74
C PHE A 112 14.98 14.68 17.12
N ALA A 113 14.53 15.75 17.79
CA ALA A 113 14.60 17.12 17.30
C ALA A 113 16.03 17.61 16.99
N THR A 114 17.05 17.00 17.62
CA THR A 114 18.45 17.40 17.53
C THR A 114 19.18 16.89 16.29
N SER A 115 18.62 15.95 15.51
CA SER A 115 19.22 15.49 14.24
C SER A 115 18.17 15.13 13.19
N LEU A 116 17.92 16.09 12.28
CA LEU A 116 17.05 15.89 11.11
C LEU A 116 17.47 14.67 10.28
N THR A 117 18.78 14.47 10.10
CA THR A 117 19.33 13.32 9.35
C THR A 117 19.00 12.00 10.02
N ALA A 118 19.16 11.90 11.35
CA ALA A 118 18.82 10.67 12.09
C ALA A 118 17.31 10.37 12.00
N ARG A 119 16.46 11.41 12.10
CA ARG A 119 15.02 11.27 11.94
C ARG A 119 14.64 10.73 10.56
N VAL A 120 15.21 11.29 9.49
CA VAL A 120 14.96 10.81 8.12
C VAL A 120 15.39 9.35 7.96
N ILE A 121 16.58 8.99 8.47
CA ILE A 121 17.06 7.61 8.40
C ILE A 121 16.12 6.66 9.14
N LEU A 122 15.67 7.02 10.35
CA LEU A 122 14.77 6.18 11.15
C LEU A 122 13.39 6.01 10.49
N VAL A 123 12.80 7.09 9.99
CA VAL A 123 11.47 7.08 9.34
C VAL A 123 11.47 6.21 8.07
N ASN A 124 12.60 6.11 7.36
CA ASN A 124 12.71 5.31 6.14
C ASN A 124 13.25 3.89 6.39
N SER A 125 14.13 3.69 7.37
CA SER A 125 14.79 2.40 7.64
C SER A 125 13.95 1.49 8.54
N LEU A 126 13.31 2.03 9.58
CA LEU A 126 12.58 1.21 10.54
C LEU A 126 11.40 0.47 9.89
N PRO A 127 10.57 1.10 9.02
CA PRO A 127 9.50 0.39 8.33
C PRO A 127 10.03 -0.79 7.48
N ILE A 128 11.20 -0.64 6.82
CA ILE A 128 11.82 -1.74 6.05
C ILE A 128 12.13 -2.93 6.95
N ILE A 129 12.80 -2.69 8.08
CA ILE A 129 13.19 -3.74 9.03
C ILE A 129 11.95 -4.48 9.53
N VAL A 130 10.94 -3.72 9.96
CA VAL A 130 9.69 -4.29 10.51
C VAL A 130 8.92 -5.08 9.47
N VAL A 131 8.73 -4.53 8.27
CA VAL A 131 8.07 -5.23 7.16
C VAL A 131 8.80 -6.53 6.85
N THR A 132 10.12 -6.51 6.80
CA THR A 132 10.94 -7.70 6.51
C THR A 132 10.77 -8.77 7.58
N ILE A 133 10.77 -8.39 8.87
CA ILE A 133 10.57 -9.32 9.99
C ILE A 133 9.17 -9.94 9.92
N ILE A 134 8.13 -9.12 9.82
CA ILE A 134 6.73 -9.60 9.78
C ILE A 134 6.48 -10.48 8.57
N ALA A 135 6.94 -10.07 7.39
CA ALA A 135 6.82 -10.85 6.16
C ALA A 135 7.56 -12.19 6.29
N SER A 136 8.78 -12.19 6.83
CA SER A 136 9.56 -13.42 7.02
C SER A 136 8.90 -14.37 7.99
N ILE A 137 8.42 -13.90 9.15
CA ILE A 137 7.72 -14.72 10.14
C ILE A 137 6.48 -15.37 9.51
N LEU A 138 5.65 -14.57 8.82
CA LEU A 138 4.44 -15.08 8.16
C LEU A 138 4.76 -16.07 7.05
N ALA A 139 5.76 -15.78 6.22
CA ALA A 139 6.17 -16.65 5.11
C ALA A 139 6.70 -17.99 5.62
N ILE A 140 7.58 -17.97 6.63
CA ILE A 140 8.13 -19.19 7.25
C ILE A 140 7.00 -19.99 7.91
N ALA A 141 6.13 -19.34 8.68
CA ALA A 141 5.01 -19.99 9.35
C ALA A 141 4.03 -20.61 8.35
N HIS A 142 3.71 -19.91 7.26
CA HIS A 142 2.89 -20.43 6.17
C HIS A 142 3.55 -21.62 5.47
N ALA A 143 4.82 -21.51 5.11
CA ALA A 143 5.57 -22.56 4.40
C ALA A 143 5.75 -23.85 5.23
N ARG A 144 5.75 -23.73 6.56
CA ARG A 144 5.78 -24.84 7.52
C ARG A 144 4.38 -25.38 7.85
N SER A 145 3.32 -24.63 7.55
CA SER A 145 1.96 -25.06 7.82
C SER A 145 1.50 -26.16 6.84
N ARG A 146 0.43 -26.88 7.21
CA ARG A 146 -0.27 -27.82 6.31
C ARG A 146 -0.88 -27.14 5.07
N GLN A 147 -0.96 -25.80 5.07
CA GLN A 147 -1.54 -24.99 4.00
C GLN A 147 -0.50 -24.48 3.00
N ALA A 148 0.78 -24.86 3.10
CA ALA A 148 1.86 -24.34 2.24
C ALA A 148 1.66 -24.50 0.72
N LYS A 149 0.74 -25.35 0.26
CA LYS A 149 0.39 -25.52 -1.17
C LYS A 149 -0.79 -24.65 -1.62
N ARG A 150 -1.47 -23.98 -0.69
CA ARG A 150 -2.65 -23.14 -0.92
C ARG A 150 -2.26 -21.66 -0.97
N ASP A 151 -3.22 -20.85 -1.38
CA ASP A 151 -3.05 -19.40 -1.41
C ASP A 151 -2.98 -18.83 0.02
N ILE A 152 -2.16 -17.80 0.21
CA ILE A 152 -1.93 -17.21 1.55
C ILE A 152 -3.22 -16.64 2.18
N LEU A 153 -4.22 -16.29 1.36
CA LEU A 153 -5.54 -15.85 1.86
C LEU A 153 -6.26 -16.92 2.69
N GLU A 154 -5.98 -18.20 2.45
CA GLU A 154 -6.54 -19.29 3.27
C GLU A 154 -5.83 -19.43 4.62
N TYR A 155 -4.65 -18.85 4.77
CA TYR A 155 -3.90 -18.82 6.02
C TYR A 155 -4.42 -17.70 6.93
N LYS A 156 -5.20 -18.09 7.95
CA LYS A 156 -5.88 -17.16 8.86
C LYS A 156 -4.95 -16.09 9.46
N PRO A 157 -3.72 -16.40 9.93
CA PRO A 157 -2.84 -15.37 10.50
C PRO A 157 -2.53 -14.23 9.54
N TYR A 158 -2.32 -14.54 8.24
CA TYR A 158 -2.14 -13.51 7.22
C TYR A 158 -3.40 -12.65 7.06
N SER A 159 -4.55 -13.30 6.89
CA SER A 159 -5.83 -12.60 6.69
C SER A 159 -6.21 -11.71 7.87
N ILE A 160 -6.01 -12.19 9.10
CA ILE A 160 -6.27 -11.41 10.33
C ILE A 160 -5.34 -10.22 10.42
N LEU A 161 -4.05 -10.40 10.13
CA LEU A 161 -3.10 -9.29 10.17
C LEU A 161 -3.45 -8.23 9.12
N LEU A 162 -3.79 -8.63 7.89
CA LEU A 162 -4.18 -7.69 6.84
C LEU A 162 -5.41 -6.86 7.26
N ILE A 163 -6.47 -7.52 7.73
CA ILE A 163 -7.70 -6.85 8.17
C ILE A 163 -7.41 -5.93 9.38
N GLY A 164 -6.64 -6.43 10.34
CA GLY A 164 -6.23 -5.67 11.52
C GLY A 164 -5.47 -4.40 11.15
N SER A 165 -4.51 -4.48 10.22
CA SER A 165 -3.74 -3.33 9.76
C SER A 165 -4.58 -2.29 9.02
N ILE A 166 -5.56 -2.73 8.21
CA ILE A 166 -6.50 -1.83 7.52
C ILE A 166 -7.35 -1.03 8.53
N ILE A 167 -7.77 -1.66 9.62
CA ILE A 167 -8.59 -1.02 10.65
C ILE A 167 -7.72 -0.14 11.56
N LEU A 168 -6.52 -0.61 11.91
CA LEU A 168 -5.65 0.05 12.88
C LEU A 168 -5.25 1.45 12.43
N LEU A 169 -4.89 1.64 11.15
CA LEU A 169 -4.41 2.92 10.64
C LEU A 169 -5.44 4.07 10.76
N PRO A 170 -6.68 3.95 10.25
CA PRO A 170 -7.69 5.00 10.41
C PRO A 170 -8.18 5.16 11.85
N VAL A 171 -8.28 4.08 12.62
CA VAL A 171 -8.64 4.16 14.05
C VAL A 171 -7.58 4.92 14.83
N TRP A 172 -6.29 4.62 14.60
CA TRP A 172 -5.19 5.32 15.23
C TRP A 172 -5.15 6.80 14.85
N SER A 173 -5.37 7.13 13.57
CA SER A 173 -5.47 8.51 13.11
C SER A 173 -6.57 9.28 13.84
N LEU A 174 -7.74 8.66 14.04
CA LEU A 174 -8.84 9.25 14.81
C LEU A 174 -8.47 9.46 16.28
N VAL A 175 -7.88 8.44 16.91
CA VAL A 175 -7.40 8.52 18.31
C VAL A 175 -6.40 9.65 18.48
N ASN A 176 -5.45 9.81 17.55
CA ASN A 176 -4.48 10.89 17.58
C ASN A 176 -5.14 12.27 17.47
N ASN A 177 -6.13 12.44 16.57
CA ASN A 177 -6.88 13.70 16.45
C ASN A 177 -7.66 14.04 17.73
N ILE A 178 -8.18 13.02 18.44
CA ILE A 178 -8.84 13.19 19.75
C ILE A 178 -7.84 13.70 20.79
N PHE A 179 -6.67 13.09 20.89
CA PHE A 179 -5.62 13.52 21.82
C PHE A 179 -5.11 14.93 21.53
N MET A 180 -4.97 15.28 20.25
CA MET A 180 -4.54 16.59 19.79
C MET A 180 -5.66 17.64 19.80
N GLN A 181 -6.86 17.31 20.32
CA GLN A 181 -8.03 18.20 20.35
C GLN A 181 -8.37 18.83 18.99
N SER A 182 -8.10 18.11 17.90
CA SER A 182 -8.24 18.56 16.50
C SER A 182 -9.31 17.75 15.75
N VAL A 183 -10.32 17.27 16.47
CA VAL A 183 -11.39 16.46 15.89
C VAL A 183 -12.33 17.36 15.07
N GLY A 184 -12.36 17.13 13.76
CA GLY A 184 -13.33 17.72 12.85
C GLY A 184 -14.05 16.65 12.04
N ILE A 185 -15.03 17.06 11.22
CA ILE A 185 -15.77 16.14 10.34
C ILE A 185 -14.83 15.38 9.38
N TYR A 186 -13.75 16.01 8.97
CA TYR A 186 -12.72 15.42 8.10
C TYR A 186 -11.87 14.35 8.78
N SER A 187 -11.79 14.33 10.12
CA SER A 187 -11.06 13.32 10.88
C SER A 187 -11.64 11.92 10.73
N PHE A 188 -12.93 11.81 10.35
CA PHE A 188 -13.63 10.54 10.14
C PHE A 188 -13.59 10.07 8.69
N LEU A 189 -13.26 10.96 7.74
CA LEU A 189 -13.36 10.68 6.32
C LEU A 189 -12.53 9.46 5.86
N PRO A 190 -11.27 9.27 6.30
CA PRO A 190 -10.49 8.08 5.91
C PRO A 190 -11.15 6.77 6.35
N LEU A 191 -11.70 6.74 7.58
CA LEU A 191 -12.40 5.57 8.12
C LEU A 191 -13.67 5.29 7.32
N ILE A 192 -14.47 6.33 7.04
CA ILE A 192 -15.71 6.21 6.25
C ILE A 192 -15.39 5.65 4.86
N ILE A 193 -14.38 6.18 4.17
CA ILE A 193 -13.97 5.70 2.84
C ILE A 193 -13.59 4.23 2.89
N MET A 194 -12.76 3.80 3.86
CA MET A 194 -12.36 2.40 3.97
C MET A 194 -13.54 1.47 4.26
N VAL A 195 -14.46 1.88 5.15
CA VAL A 195 -15.68 1.12 5.46
C VAL A 195 -16.57 1.02 4.22
N VAL A 196 -16.80 2.12 3.50
CA VAL A 196 -17.62 2.13 2.28
C VAL A 196 -17.02 1.21 1.22
N LEU A 197 -15.72 1.34 0.92
CA LEU A 197 -15.05 0.46 -0.07
C LEU A 197 -15.09 -1.02 0.35
N GLY A 198 -14.91 -1.30 1.64
CA GLY A 198 -14.99 -2.65 2.20
C GLY A 198 -16.40 -3.23 2.08
N VAL A 199 -17.43 -2.47 2.47
CA VAL A 199 -18.84 -2.88 2.40
C VAL A 199 -19.30 -3.06 0.97
N VAL A 200 -18.97 -2.12 0.08
CA VAL A 200 -19.29 -2.24 -1.36
C VAL A 200 -18.62 -3.49 -1.94
N SER A 201 -17.34 -3.71 -1.66
CA SER A 201 -16.63 -4.92 -2.10
C SER A 201 -17.34 -6.18 -1.59
N TYR A 202 -17.64 -6.24 -0.30
CA TYR A 202 -18.33 -7.38 0.30
C TYR A 202 -19.71 -7.62 -0.33
N ALA A 203 -20.50 -6.55 -0.52
CA ALA A 203 -21.82 -6.61 -1.12
C ALA A 203 -21.77 -7.13 -2.58
N THR A 204 -20.78 -6.73 -3.37
CA THR A 204 -20.60 -7.26 -4.73
C THR A 204 -20.27 -8.75 -4.76
N LEU A 205 -19.72 -9.31 -3.68
CA LEU A 205 -19.46 -10.74 -3.54
C LEU A 205 -20.63 -11.54 -2.96
N ARG A 206 -21.79 -10.93 -2.67
CA ARG A 206 -22.93 -11.61 -2.01
C ARG A 206 -23.35 -12.90 -2.74
N ASN A 207 -23.36 -12.87 -4.07
CA ASN A 207 -23.79 -13.98 -4.93
C ASN A 207 -22.67 -15.01 -5.22
N SER A 208 -21.45 -14.80 -4.72
CA SER A 208 -20.36 -15.77 -4.87
C SER A 208 -20.48 -16.91 -3.85
N LYS A 209 -20.05 -18.12 -4.21
CA LYS A 209 -20.05 -19.32 -3.35
C LYS A 209 -18.94 -19.33 -2.28
N LEU A 210 -18.36 -18.16 -2.01
CA LEU A 210 -17.32 -17.99 -1.01
C LEU A 210 -17.92 -17.98 0.40
N ASN A 211 -17.18 -18.49 1.38
CA ASN A 211 -17.57 -18.35 2.78
C ASN A 211 -17.44 -16.88 3.26
N VAL A 212 -18.08 -16.54 4.38
CA VAL A 212 -18.09 -15.18 4.93
C VAL A 212 -16.69 -14.63 5.15
N PHE A 213 -15.81 -15.43 5.76
CA PHE A 213 -14.44 -15.00 6.06
C PHE A 213 -13.64 -14.68 4.80
N THR A 214 -13.74 -15.52 3.76
CA THR A 214 -13.07 -15.29 2.48
C THR A 214 -13.63 -14.07 1.76
N LYS A 215 -14.94 -13.79 1.86
CA LYS A 215 -15.54 -12.54 1.34
C LYS A 215 -14.95 -11.31 2.04
N ILE A 216 -14.79 -11.36 3.37
CA ILE A 216 -14.15 -10.29 4.14
C ILE A 216 -12.69 -10.11 3.70
N THR A 217 -11.91 -11.19 3.62
CA THR A 217 -10.49 -11.10 3.21
C THR A 217 -10.34 -10.53 1.80
N TRP A 218 -11.17 -10.94 0.84
CA TRP A 218 -11.12 -10.36 -0.51
C TRP A 218 -11.54 -8.89 -0.54
N SER A 219 -12.44 -8.48 0.35
CA SER A 219 -12.81 -7.07 0.52
C SER A 219 -11.65 -6.27 1.13
N ALA A 220 -10.89 -6.86 2.06
CA ALA A 220 -9.65 -6.27 2.58
C ALA A 220 -8.57 -6.12 1.50
N VAL A 221 -8.41 -7.12 0.62
CA VAL A 221 -7.53 -7.02 -0.56
C VAL A 221 -7.99 -5.88 -1.48
N SER A 222 -9.30 -5.76 -1.72
CA SER A 222 -9.88 -4.66 -2.52
C SER A 222 -9.54 -3.28 -1.95
N VAL A 223 -9.73 -3.09 -0.64
CA VAL A 223 -9.38 -1.84 0.06
C VAL A 223 -7.87 -1.58 -0.04
N SER A 224 -7.05 -2.62 0.06
CA SER A 224 -5.59 -2.51 -0.07
C SER A 224 -5.16 -2.08 -1.48
N VAL A 225 -5.88 -2.50 -2.52
CA VAL A 225 -5.64 -2.03 -3.90
C VAL A 225 -6.00 -0.55 -4.05
N ALA A 226 -7.12 -0.09 -3.46
CA ALA A 226 -7.44 1.34 -3.45
C ALA A 226 -6.36 2.14 -2.72
N TYR A 227 -5.90 1.65 -1.57
CA TYR A 227 -4.84 2.27 -0.80
C TYR A 227 -3.52 2.35 -1.59
N ALA A 228 -3.14 1.27 -2.27
CA ALA A 228 -1.98 1.25 -3.16
C ALA A 228 -2.13 2.27 -4.31
N ALA A 229 -3.32 2.41 -4.89
CA ALA A 229 -3.57 3.41 -5.93
C ALA A 229 -3.39 4.84 -5.40
N VAL A 230 -3.90 5.16 -4.20
CA VAL A 230 -3.67 6.47 -3.56
C VAL A 230 -2.19 6.69 -3.29
N PHE A 231 -1.50 5.69 -2.75
CA PHE A 231 -0.08 5.76 -2.43
C PHE A 231 0.80 6.03 -3.65
N VAL A 232 0.42 5.50 -4.82
CA VAL A 232 1.14 5.69 -6.08
C VAL A 232 0.76 7.01 -6.76
N LEU A 233 -0.54 7.33 -6.83
CA LEU A 233 -1.03 8.52 -7.53
C LEU A 233 -0.68 9.81 -6.81
N SER A 234 -0.62 9.81 -5.47
CA SER A 234 -0.30 10.99 -4.67
C SER A 234 1.03 11.63 -5.10
N PRO A 235 2.20 10.97 -4.96
CA PRO A 235 3.48 11.57 -5.35
C PRO A 235 3.56 11.91 -6.86
N PHE A 236 2.87 11.14 -7.71
CA PHE A 236 2.82 11.41 -9.15
C PHE A 236 2.09 12.73 -9.46
N ILE A 237 0.89 12.91 -8.91
CA ILE A 237 0.08 14.13 -9.13
C ILE A 237 0.75 15.32 -8.45
N THR A 238 1.29 15.17 -7.23
CA THR A 238 2.05 16.24 -6.56
C THR A 238 3.24 16.69 -7.39
N SER A 239 4.05 15.77 -7.92
CA SER A 239 5.22 16.12 -8.75
C SER A 239 4.81 16.84 -10.03
N LEU A 240 3.75 16.38 -10.70
CA LEU A 240 3.21 17.03 -11.89
C LEU A 240 2.67 18.44 -11.57
N SER A 241 2.00 18.59 -10.43
CA SER A 241 1.42 19.86 -9.99
C SER A 241 2.50 20.92 -9.75
N LEU A 242 3.63 20.54 -9.11
CA LEU A 242 4.76 21.42 -8.84
C LEU A 242 5.50 21.84 -10.13
N TYR A 243 5.47 21.01 -11.16
CA TYR A 243 6.01 21.37 -12.48
C TYR A 243 5.16 22.43 -13.19
N ILE A 244 3.84 22.42 -12.97
CA ILE A 244 2.91 23.38 -13.57
C ILE A 244 2.87 24.68 -12.75
N ASN A 245 2.92 24.56 -11.42
CA ASN A 245 2.86 25.69 -10.50
C ASN A 245 3.79 25.46 -9.29
N GLU A 246 4.90 26.18 -9.26
CA GLU A 246 5.93 26.06 -8.22
C GLU A 246 5.45 26.51 -6.83
N ARG A 247 4.40 27.33 -6.75
CA ARG A 247 3.82 27.83 -5.49
C ARG A 247 2.30 27.68 -5.52
N PRO A 248 1.80 26.44 -5.35
CA PRO A 248 0.38 26.17 -5.43
C PRO A 248 -0.37 26.90 -4.31
N SER A 249 -1.52 27.49 -4.66
CA SER A 249 -2.44 28.03 -3.66
C SER A 249 -3.11 26.90 -2.88
N ALA A 250 -3.70 27.20 -1.72
CA ALA A 250 -4.44 26.20 -0.94
C ALA A 250 -5.60 25.56 -1.74
N GLU A 251 -6.26 26.33 -2.59
CA GLU A 251 -7.30 25.84 -3.50
C GLU A 251 -6.74 24.85 -4.52
N PHE A 252 -5.55 25.13 -5.07
CA PHE A 252 -4.89 24.24 -6.00
C PHE A 252 -4.47 22.92 -5.34
N MET A 253 -3.97 22.95 -4.10
CA MET A 253 -3.67 21.74 -3.32
C MET A 253 -4.93 20.90 -3.01
N ALA A 254 -6.08 21.56 -2.81
CA ALA A 254 -7.36 20.86 -2.66
C ALA A 254 -7.79 20.14 -3.96
N ILE A 255 -7.61 20.80 -5.12
CA ILE A 255 -7.85 20.19 -6.44
C ILE A 255 -6.91 19.00 -6.67
N GLU A 256 -5.65 19.13 -6.31
CA GLU A 256 -4.64 18.06 -6.37
C GLU A 256 -5.08 16.84 -5.56
N SER A 257 -5.45 17.04 -4.29
CA SER A 257 -5.93 15.96 -3.41
C SER A 257 -7.19 15.28 -3.97
N ASN A 258 -8.16 16.05 -4.46
CA ASN A 258 -9.37 15.51 -5.08
C ASN A 258 -9.04 14.70 -6.34
N THR A 259 -8.09 15.16 -7.15
CA THR A 259 -7.64 14.46 -8.36
C THR A 259 -7.04 13.10 -8.02
N VAL A 260 -6.22 13.02 -6.98
CA VAL A 260 -5.65 11.76 -6.47
C VAL A 260 -6.76 10.80 -6.05
N TRP A 261 -7.73 11.27 -5.26
CA TRP A 261 -8.83 10.43 -4.78
C TRP A 261 -9.74 9.93 -5.90
N VAL A 262 -10.10 10.80 -6.85
CA VAL A 262 -10.91 10.42 -8.02
C VAL A 262 -10.16 9.42 -8.89
N GLY A 263 -8.87 9.65 -9.16
CA GLY A 263 -8.02 8.72 -9.89
C GLY A 263 -7.92 7.35 -9.21
N ALA A 264 -7.69 7.34 -7.90
CA ALA A 264 -7.61 6.11 -7.12
C ALA A 264 -8.94 5.34 -7.12
N LEU A 265 -10.07 6.05 -7.06
CA LEU A 265 -11.40 5.44 -7.15
C LEU A 265 -11.65 4.81 -8.52
N ILE A 266 -11.26 5.48 -9.61
CA ILE A 266 -11.36 4.94 -10.98
C ILE A 266 -10.53 3.66 -11.10
N VAL A 267 -9.26 3.70 -10.66
CA VAL A 267 -8.37 2.53 -10.66
C VAL A 267 -8.97 1.38 -9.85
N TRP A 268 -9.48 1.68 -8.65
CA TRP A 268 -10.14 0.71 -7.80
C TRP A 268 -11.37 0.09 -8.47
N ILE A 269 -12.27 0.88 -9.07
CA ILE A 269 -13.45 0.38 -9.78
C ILE A 269 -13.06 -0.59 -10.89
N ILE A 270 -12.06 -0.23 -11.70
CA ILE A 270 -11.61 -1.06 -12.84
C ILE A 270 -11.06 -2.40 -12.34
N ILE A 271 -10.14 -2.37 -11.37
CA ILE A 271 -9.50 -3.57 -10.84
C ILE A 271 -10.52 -4.43 -10.10
N TRP A 272 -11.34 -3.82 -9.23
CA TRP A 272 -12.32 -4.55 -8.45
C TRP A 272 -13.39 -5.21 -9.32
N ARG A 273 -13.86 -4.55 -10.38
CA ARG A 273 -14.81 -5.17 -11.33
C ARG A 273 -14.22 -6.43 -11.98
N ALA A 274 -12.95 -6.37 -12.41
CA ALA A 274 -12.27 -7.54 -12.97
C ALA A 274 -12.11 -8.66 -11.93
N GLN A 275 -11.73 -8.30 -10.71
CA GLN A 275 -11.55 -9.23 -9.59
C GLN A 275 -12.89 -9.89 -9.17
N ALA A 276 -13.93 -9.11 -8.90
CA ALA A 276 -15.24 -9.60 -8.50
C ALA A 276 -15.87 -10.53 -9.56
N LYS A 277 -15.74 -10.19 -10.84
CA LYS A 277 -16.21 -11.04 -11.96
C LYS A 277 -15.48 -12.39 -12.04
N SER A 278 -14.20 -12.43 -11.66
CA SER A 278 -13.44 -13.68 -11.61
C SER A 278 -13.83 -14.54 -10.39
N LEU A 279 -14.14 -13.90 -9.26
CA LEU A 279 -14.54 -14.56 -8.01
C LEU A 279 -15.99 -15.09 -8.07
N SER A 280 -16.90 -14.40 -8.76
CA SER A 280 -18.31 -14.82 -8.88
C SER A 280 -18.51 -16.08 -9.73
N LYS A 281 -17.50 -16.49 -10.51
CA LYS A 281 -17.53 -17.69 -11.35
C LYS A 281 -17.05 -18.96 -10.61
N LYS A 282 -16.62 -18.82 -9.35
CA LYS A 282 -16.19 -19.90 -8.47
C LYS A 282 -17.38 -20.36 -7.60
#